data_AF-A0A6P6BEP6-F1
#
_entry.id   AF-A0A6P6BEP6-F1
#
_cell.length_a   1.000
_cell.length_b   1.000
_cell.length_c   1.000
_cell.angle_alpha   90.00
_cell.angle_beta   90.00
_cell.angle_gamma   90.00
#
_symmetry.space_group_name_H-M   'P 1'
#
loop_
_entity.id
_entity.type
_entity.pdbx_description
1 polymer ?
#
loop_
_entity_poly.entity_id
_entity_poly.type
_entity_poly.pdbx_seq_one_letter_code
_entity_poly.pdbx_strand_id
1 'polypeptide(L)'
;MDSVYFFKGYDKVSHLENQNHHQRITQRPASTAITISAVLLFTLVIGLTLAPLMLKPIKEPTDTDPIRTICNVTRYPESCFTALSSLNASTKPDPETILSLSLQVAITHLSNLSSSFKSLNDLHFQPALKDCITLFDDALNRFNDSALVMKGGSGKELVLTKEKITDIQTWISAAMSDQDTCNDGLEEMGSTVAGKVKSQVQSCKESISNSLAIVANMQHLRQKFCRTMH
;
A
#
# COMPACT_ATOMS: atom_id res chain seq x y z
N MET A 1 45.23 47.37 -8.59
CA MET A 1 44.68 48.75 -8.74
C MET A 1 43.20 48.53 -8.85
N ASP A 2 42.49 48.62 -7.72
CA ASP A 2 41.13 48.11 -7.59
C ASP A 2 40.30 49.15 -6.86
N SER A 3 39.11 49.42 -7.39
CA SER A 3 38.34 50.63 -7.13
C SER A 3 37.48 50.54 -5.87
N VAL A 4 37.61 51.59 -5.05
CA VAL A 4 36.74 51.92 -3.90
C VAL A 4 35.38 52.41 -4.40
N TYR A 5 34.28 52.17 -3.66
CA TYR A 5 33.29 53.21 -3.31
C TYR A 5 32.48 52.84 -2.05
N PHE A 6 32.22 53.84 -1.20
CA PHE A 6 31.73 53.72 0.18
C PHE A 6 30.96 55.00 0.61
N PHE A 7 29.74 54.86 1.15
CA PHE A 7 28.95 55.83 1.96
C PHE A 7 27.78 55.04 2.60
N LYS A 8 27.29 55.17 3.86
CA LYS A 8 27.56 55.99 5.06
C LYS A 8 26.82 57.34 5.24
N GLY A 9 25.72 57.30 6.00
CA GLY A 9 25.06 58.45 6.69
C GLY A 9 23.82 58.98 5.97
N TYR A 10 22.84 59.63 6.63
CA TYR A 10 22.56 59.87 8.06
C TYR A 10 21.14 60.47 8.14
N ASP A 11 20.36 60.26 9.22
CA ASP A 11 19.69 61.40 9.89
C ASP A 11 19.19 61.10 11.32
N LYS A 12 19.02 62.16 12.12
CA LYS A 12 18.34 62.25 13.43
C LYS A 12 17.24 63.35 13.30
N VAL A 13 16.34 63.60 14.27
CA VAL A 13 16.56 64.58 15.37
C VAL A 13 15.29 64.73 16.24
N SER A 14 15.53 64.72 17.57
CA SER A 14 14.80 65.20 18.77
C SER A 14 13.26 65.35 18.92
N HIS A 15 12.84 65.10 20.18
CA HIS A 15 11.58 65.44 20.86
C HIS A 15 11.23 66.95 20.94
N LEU A 16 9.92 67.25 21.01
CA LEU A 16 9.17 68.30 21.76
C LEU A 16 7.67 68.16 21.34
N GLU A 17 6.60 68.34 22.13
CA GLU A 17 6.38 68.36 23.59
C GLU A 17 4.89 67.96 23.89
N ASN A 18 4.39 68.08 25.13
CA ASN A 18 3.03 67.69 25.58
C ASN A 18 2.08 68.89 25.76
N GLN A 19 0.88 68.86 25.15
CA GLN A 19 -0.33 69.50 25.72
C GLN A 19 -1.61 68.69 25.46
N ASN A 20 -2.47 68.59 26.47
CA ASN A 20 -3.75 67.87 26.46
C ASN A 20 -4.94 68.74 26.03
N HIS A 21 -5.92 68.15 25.32
CA HIS A 21 -7.33 68.50 25.55
C HIS A 21 -8.30 67.32 25.44
N HIS A 22 -9.38 67.41 26.21
CA HIS A 22 -10.22 66.33 26.74
C HIS A 22 -10.92 65.33 25.79
N GLN A 23 -10.91 64.07 26.24
CA GLN A 23 -12.02 63.08 26.28
C GLN A 23 -12.76 62.66 24.99
N ARG A 24 -12.57 61.37 24.63
CA ARG A 24 -13.64 60.36 24.71
C ARG A 24 -13.11 59.06 25.34
N ILE A 25 -14.00 58.29 25.96
CA ILE A 25 -13.71 57.22 26.93
C ILE A 25 -14.05 55.83 26.33
N THR A 26 -13.33 54.78 26.76
CA THR A 26 -13.59 53.31 26.59
C THR A 26 -13.46 52.70 25.17
N GLN A 27 -13.10 51.40 24.97
CA GLN A 27 -13.01 50.24 25.89
C GLN A 27 -11.92 49.20 25.46
N ARG A 28 -11.65 48.18 26.29
CA ARG A 28 -10.46 47.27 26.27
C ARG A 28 -10.54 46.06 25.30
N PRO A 29 -9.40 45.46 24.88
CA PRO A 29 -9.35 44.28 23.99
C PRO A 29 -9.64 42.91 24.65
N ALA A 30 -10.17 42.86 25.89
CA ALA A 30 -10.40 41.60 26.58
C ALA A 30 -11.60 40.80 26.03
N SER A 31 -12.58 41.47 25.39
CA SER A 31 -13.84 40.84 24.96
C SER A 31 -13.65 39.81 23.84
N THR A 32 -12.78 40.10 22.86
CA THR A 32 -12.59 39.25 21.67
C THR A 32 -11.89 37.94 21.99
N ALA A 33 -10.90 37.95 22.89
CA ALA A 33 -10.19 36.75 23.33
C ALA A 33 -11.12 35.76 24.06
N ILE A 34 -12.06 36.27 24.87
CA ILE A 34 -13.06 35.46 25.58
C ILE A 34 -13.99 34.77 24.57
N THR A 35 -14.45 35.47 23.54
CA THR A 35 -15.29 34.88 22.47
C THR A 35 -14.56 33.77 21.72
N ILE A 36 -13.30 33.97 21.34
CA ILE A 36 -12.51 32.95 20.62
C ILE A 36 -12.30 31.71 21.50
N SER A 37 -11.95 31.90 22.77
CA SER A 37 -11.79 30.79 23.73
C SER A 37 -13.09 29.99 23.92
N ALA A 38 -14.23 30.69 24.06
CA ALA A 38 -15.54 30.04 24.16
C ALA A 38 -15.89 29.21 22.91
N VAL A 39 -15.64 29.74 21.70
CA VAL A 39 -15.88 29.01 20.45
C VAL A 39 -15.01 27.76 20.34
N LEU A 40 -13.72 27.84 20.68
CA LEU A 40 -12.80 26.70 20.65
C LEU A 40 -13.19 25.60 21.67
N LEU A 41 -13.66 25.98 22.85
CA LEU A 41 -14.18 25.02 23.83
C LEU A 41 -15.48 24.36 23.35
N PHE A 42 -16.38 25.12 22.73
CA PHE A 42 -17.61 24.56 22.15
C PHE A 42 -17.33 23.57 21.02
N THR A 43 -16.42 23.88 20.09
CA THR A 43 -16.10 22.94 18.99
C THR A 43 -15.42 21.68 19.49
N LEU A 44 -14.54 21.76 20.49
CA LEU A 44 -13.92 20.60 21.12
C LEU A 44 -14.94 19.68 21.81
N VAL A 45 -15.89 20.27 22.58
CA VAL A 45 -16.95 19.50 23.25
C VAL A 45 -17.91 18.88 22.23
N ILE A 46 -18.28 19.58 21.16
CA ILE A 46 -19.11 19.04 20.08
C ILE A 46 -18.37 17.89 19.37
N GLY A 47 -17.07 18.03 19.10
CA GLY A 47 -16.25 16.96 18.50
C GLY A 47 -16.19 15.71 19.38
N LEU A 48 -15.92 15.86 20.68
CA LEU A 48 -15.85 14.75 21.64
C LEU A 48 -17.21 14.06 21.86
N THR A 49 -18.31 14.81 21.81
CA THR A 49 -19.67 14.26 22.02
C THR A 49 -20.27 13.63 20.75
N LEU A 50 -19.89 14.09 19.56
CA LEU A 50 -20.39 13.54 18.28
C LEU A 50 -19.49 12.45 17.67
N ALA A 51 -18.21 12.36 18.04
CA ALA A 51 -17.33 11.28 17.57
C ALA A 51 -17.89 9.86 17.82
N PRO A 52 -18.51 9.54 18.99
CA PRO A 52 -19.14 8.23 19.21
C PRO A 52 -20.40 7.98 18.36
N LEU A 53 -21.10 9.05 17.94
CA LEU A 53 -22.29 8.95 17.08
C LEU A 53 -21.94 8.76 15.60
N MET A 54 -20.78 9.28 15.16
CA MET A 54 -20.28 9.09 13.80
C MET A 54 -19.47 7.80 13.63
N LEU A 55 -18.93 7.23 14.72
CA LEU A 55 -18.31 5.91 14.72
C LEU A 55 -19.38 4.81 14.72
N LYS A 56 -20.08 4.68 13.59
CA LYS A 56 -20.92 3.52 13.31
C LYS A 56 -20.05 2.26 13.44
N PRO A 57 -20.35 1.31 14.33
CA PRO A 57 -19.58 0.08 14.38
C PRO A 57 -19.70 -0.58 13.02
N ILE A 58 -18.55 -0.79 12.37
CA ILE A 58 -18.49 -1.66 11.19
C ILE A 58 -18.79 -3.05 11.73
N LYS A 59 -20.08 -3.45 11.66
CA LYS A 59 -20.40 -4.86 11.54
C LYS A 59 -19.71 -5.29 10.27
N GLU A 60 -18.57 -5.96 10.40
CA GLU A 60 -18.11 -6.81 9.29
C GLU A 60 -19.32 -7.68 8.92
N PRO A 61 -19.73 -7.73 7.64
CA PRO A 61 -20.54 -8.84 7.21
C PRO A 61 -19.72 -10.09 7.53
N THR A 62 -20.29 -10.99 8.34
CA THR A 62 -19.73 -12.32 8.56
C THR A 62 -19.87 -13.07 7.25
N ASP A 63 -18.92 -12.82 6.35
CA ASP A 63 -18.87 -13.40 5.02
C ASP A 63 -18.65 -14.90 5.19
N THR A 64 -19.69 -15.68 4.93
CA THR A 64 -19.65 -17.13 5.09
C THR A 64 -18.76 -17.80 4.05
N ASP A 65 -18.33 -17.05 3.03
CA ASP A 65 -17.37 -17.48 2.03
C ASP A 65 -15.92 -17.35 2.57
N PRO A 66 -15.18 -18.47 2.68
CA PRO A 66 -13.78 -18.48 3.10
C PRO A 66 -12.85 -17.66 2.21
N ILE A 67 -13.07 -17.70 0.88
CA ILE A 67 -12.27 -16.96 -0.10
C ILE A 67 -12.51 -15.47 0.09
N ARG A 68 -13.76 -15.04 0.21
CA ARG A 68 -14.10 -13.62 0.43
C ARG A 68 -13.55 -13.10 1.76
N THR A 69 -13.64 -13.90 2.84
CA THR A 69 -13.02 -13.57 4.13
C THR A 69 -11.52 -13.30 4.03
N ILE A 70 -10.78 -14.07 3.21
CA ILE A 70 -9.34 -13.86 3.01
C ILE A 70 -9.05 -12.73 2.03
N CYS A 71 -9.80 -12.61 0.93
CA CYS A 71 -9.62 -11.52 -0.02
C CYS A 71 -9.90 -10.14 0.58
N ASN A 72 -10.74 -10.04 1.62
CA ASN A 72 -10.98 -8.80 2.35
C ASN A 72 -9.74 -8.24 3.09
N VAL A 73 -8.66 -9.01 3.29
CA VAL A 73 -7.39 -8.46 3.80
C VAL A 73 -6.46 -7.91 2.71
N THR A 74 -6.81 -8.08 1.42
CA THR A 74 -5.96 -7.66 0.29
C THR A 74 -6.31 -6.27 -0.23
N ARG A 75 -5.38 -5.66 -0.97
CA ARG A 75 -5.60 -4.38 -1.65
C ARG A 75 -6.55 -4.51 -2.87
N TYR A 76 -6.68 -5.71 -3.44
CA TYR A 76 -7.48 -5.98 -4.63
C TYR A 76 -8.49 -7.12 -4.37
N PRO A 77 -9.49 -6.92 -3.49
CA PRO A 77 -10.36 -7.99 -2.99
C PRO A 77 -11.16 -8.69 -4.08
N GLU A 78 -11.74 -7.95 -5.03
CA GLU A 78 -12.54 -8.55 -6.12
C GLU A 78 -11.66 -9.29 -7.16
N SER A 79 -10.43 -8.84 -7.39
CA SER A 79 -9.44 -9.54 -8.24
C SER A 79 -8.97 -10.83 -7.57
N CYS A 80 -8.66 -10.76 -6.26
CA CYS A 80 -8.37 -11.92 -5.41
C CYS A 80 -9.50 -12.96 -5.46
N PHE A 81 -10.74 -12.51 -5.25
CA PHE A 81 -11.91 -13.39 -5.23
C PHE A 81 -12.12 -14.06 -6.59
N THR A 82 -12.17 -13.26 -7.67
CA THR A 82 -12.35 -13.76 -9.04
C THR A 82 -11.30 -14.80 -9.42
N ALA A 83 -10.02 -14.54 -9.12
CA ALA A 83 -8.93 -15.46 -9.42
C ALA A 83 -9.04 -16.77 -8.61
N LEU A 84 -9.26 -16.68 -7.30
CA LEU A 84 -9.32 -17.86 -6.41
C LEU A 84 -10.57 -18.71 -6.63
N SER A 85 -11.73 -18.11 -6.88
CA SER A 85 -12.97 -18.84 -7.20
C SER A 85 -12.86 -19.64 -8.50
N SER A 86 -12.01 -19.25 -9.44
CA SER A 86 -11.79 -19.98 -10.70
C SER A 86 -11.01 -21.29 -10.54
N LEU A 87 -10.30 -21.48 -9.42
CA LEU A 87 -9.40 -22.61 -9.19
C LEU A 87 -10.09 -23.85 -8.58
N ASN A 88 -11.42 -23.87 -8.46
CA ASN A 88 -12.19 -24.95 -7.84
C ASN A 88 -11.64 -25.37 -6.46
N ALA A 89 -11.46 -24.38 -5.58
CA ALA A 89 -11.02 -24.63 -4.21
C ALA A 89 -11.95 -25.61 -3.46
N SER A 90 -11.40 -26.33 -2.49
CA SER A 90 -12.17 -27.21 -1.58
C SER A 90 -13.38 -26.47 -0.98
N THR A 91 -14.46 -27.19 -0.68
CA THR A 91 -15.71 -26.61 -0.12
C THR A 91 -15.50 -25.87 1.19
N LYS A 92 -14.43 -26.17 1.93
CA LYS A 92 -13.96 -25.44 3.12
C LYS A 92 -12.43 -25.39 3.12
N PRO A 93 -11.81 -24.45 2.39
CA PRO A 93 -10.36 -24.33 2.33
C PRO A 93 -9.87 -23.54 3.55
N ASP A 94 -8.79 -24.01 4.16
CA ASP A 94 -8.06 -23.30 5.21
C ASP A 94 -7.22 -22.13 4.65
N PRO A 95 -6.72 -21.20 5.50
CA PRO A 95 -5.93 -20.06 5.04
C PRO A 95 -4.65 -20.44 4.29
N GLU A 96 -3.99 -21.52 4.67
CA GLU A 96 -2.77 -22.01 4.02
C GLU A 96 -3.06 -22.60 2.63
N THR A 97 -4.16 -23.33 2.47
CA THR A 97 -4.68 -23.77 1.18
C THR A 97 -4.98 -22.56 0.27
N ILE A 98 -5.63 -21.51 0.78
CA ILE A 98 -5.89 -20.29 0.00
C ILE A 98 -4.58 -19.55 -0.35
N LEU A 99 -3.60 -19.46 0.56
CA LEU A 99 -2.28 -18.89 0.24
C LEU A 99 -1.60 -19.69 -0.88
N SER A 100 -1.63 -21.02 -0.82
CA SER A 100 -1.08 -21.90 -1.86
C SER A 100 -1.73 -21.68 -3.23
N LEU A 101 -3.06 -21.46 -3.27
CA LEU A 101 -3.77 -21.09 -4.49
C LEU A 101 -3.40 -19.68 -4.98
N SER A 102 -3.26 -18.70 -4.08
CA SER A 102 -2.85 -17.33 -4.43
C SER A 102 -1.45 -17.30 -5.06
N LEU A 103 -0.51 -18.08 -4.51
CA LEU A 103 0.82 -18.27 -5.10
C LEU A 103 0.73 -18.86 -6.51
N GLN A 104 -0.15 -19.85 -6.74
CA GLN A 104 -0.35 -20.45 -8.07
C GLN A 104 -0.94 -19.47 -9.10
N VAL A 105 -1.85 -18.57 -8.69
CA VAL A 105 -2.33 -17.46 -9.54
C VAL A 105 -1.16 -16.58 -9.96
N ALA A 106 -0.35 -16.14 -9.00
CA ALA A 106 0.79 -15.25 -9.26
C ALA A 106 1.85 -15.92 -10.16
N ILE A 107 2.22 -17.18 -9.89
CA ILE A 107 3.12 -17.99 -10.74
C ILE A 107 2.60 -18.04 -12.19
N THR A 108 1.30 -18.25 -12.36
CA THR A 108 0.66 -18.30 -13.68
C THR A 108 0.74 -16.95 -14.40
N HIS A 109 0.45 -15.85 -13.72
CA HIS A 109 0.56 -14.50 -14.29
C HIS A 109 2.02 -14.16 -14.66
N LEU A 110 2.97 -14.40 -13.75
CA LEU A 110 4.41 -14.17 -13.93
C LEU A 110 4.95 -14.96 -15.12
N SER A 111 4.65 -16.26 -15.21
CA SER A 111 5.08 -17.12 -16.32
C SER A 111 4.51 -16.68 -17.68
N ASN A 112 3.22 -16.31 -17.71
CA ASN A 112 2.57 -15.79 -18.92
C ASN A 112 3.17 -14.45 -19.37
N LEU A 113 3.53 -13.58 -18.43
CA LEU A 113 4.15 -12.28 -18.71
C LEU A 113 5.60 -12.44 -19.18
N SER A 114 6.43 -13.23 -18.49
CA SER A 114 7.80 -13.57 -18.92
C SER A 114 7.82 -14.14 -20.34
N SER A 115 6.92 -15.08 -20.65
CA SER A 115 6.73 -15.62 -22.00
C SER A 115 6.34 -14.54 -23.03
N SER A 116 5.55 -13.55 -22.60
CA SER A 116 5.09 -12.46 -23.48
C SER A 116 6.21 -11.44 -23.75
N PHE A 117 7.01 -11.07 -22.75
CA PHE A 117 8.23 -10.26 -22.97
C PHE A 117 9.25 -10.99 -23.86
N LYS A 118 9.44 -12.29 -23.66
CA LYS A 118 10.30 -13.14 -24.52
C LYS A 118 9.80 -13.21 -25.97
N SER A 119 8.50 -12.97 -26.23
CA SER A 119 7.95 -12.88 -27.59
C SER A 119 8.13 -11.52 -28.29
N LEU A 120 8.48 -10.46 -27.55
CA LEU A 120 8.70 -9.11 -28.10
C LEU A 120 10.10 -8.96 -28.75
N ASN A 121 10.47 -9.89 -29.64
CA ASN A 121 11.81 -9.96 -30.25
C ASN A 121 12.29 -8.62 -30.83
N ASP A 122 11.40 -7.89 -31.52
CA ASP A 122 11.69 -6.59 -32.13
C ASP A 122 12.08 -5.49 -31.12
N LEU A 123 11.84 -5.71 -29.83
CA LEU A 123 12.15 -4.78 -28.75
C LEU A 123 13.28 -5.26 -27.83
N HIS A 124 13.87 -6.46 -28.04
CA HIS A 124 14.93 -7.00 -27.17
C HIS A 124 16.23 -6.18 -27.18
N PHE A 125 16.38 -5.24 -28.12
CA PHE A 125 17.47 -4.26 -28.10
C PHE A 125 17.27 -3.15 -27.04
N GLN A 126 16.06 -2.99 -26.49
CA GLN A 126 15.74 -2.00 -25.46
C GLN A 126 16.21 -2.51 -24.08
N PRO A 127 17.10 -1.78 -23.38
CA PRO A 127 17.62 -2.21 -22.08
C PRO A 127 16.52 -2.51 -21.06
N ALA A 128 15.55 -1.60 -20.91
CA ALA A 128 14.43 -1.77 -19.98
C ALA A 128 13.65 -3.08 -20.18
N LEU A 129 13.42 -3.51 -21.43
CA LEU A 129 12.74 -4.79 -21.69
C LEU A 129 13.60 -5.99 -21.29
N LYS A 130 14.92 -5.91 -21.51
CA LYS A 130 15.85 -6.98 -21.10
C LYS A 130 15.90 -7.09 -19.58
N ASP A 131 15.99 -5.97 -18.89
CA ASP A 131 15.99 -5.92 -17.42
C ASP A 131 14.66 -6.44 -16.88
N CYS A 132 13.53 -6.05 -17.48
CA CYS A 132 12.21 -6.62 -17.17
C CYS A 132 12.12 -8.14 -17.31
N ILE A 133 12.74 -8.74 -18.35
CA ILE A 133 12.75 -10.20 -18.51
C ILE A 133 13.46 -10.85 -17.30
N THR A 134 14.62 -10.32 -16.89
CA THR A 134 15.36 -10.82 -15.72
C THR A 134 14.57 -10.61 -14.43
N LEU A 135 14.05 -9.40 -14.18
CA LEU A 135 13.28 -9.06 -12.98
C LEU A 135 12.02 -9.93 -12.83
N PHE A 136 11.30 -10.23 -13.93
CA PHE A 136 10.13 -11.10 -13.88
C PHE A 136 10.46 -12.60 -13.78
N ASP A 137 11.61 -13.05 -14.28
CA ASP A 137 12.11 -14.41 -14.03
C ASP A 137 12.56 -14.58 -12.56
N ASP A 138 13.20 -13.58 -11.96
CA ASP A 138 13.56 -13.57 -10.53
C ASP A 138 12.32 -13.55 -9.62
N ALA A 139 11.33 -12.72 -9.95
CA ALA A 139 10.02 -12.72 -9.27
C ALA A 139 9.34 -14.09 -9.36
N LEU A 140 9.37 -14.74 -10.53
CA LEU A 140 8.83 -16.09 -10.73
C LEU A 140 9.55 -17.13 -9.86
N ASN A 141 10.88 -17.07 -9.75
CA ASN A 141 11.67 -17.96 -8.89
C ASN A 141 11.29 -17.78 -7.41
N ARG A 142 11.21 -16.55 -6.92
CA ARG A 142 10.79 -16.21 -5.54
C ARG A 142 9.40 -16.75 -5.19
N PHE A 143 8.48 -16.75 -6.16
CA PHE A 143 7.15 -17.35 -6.01
C PHE A 143 7.17 -18.90 -6.05
N ASN A 144 8.03 -19.50 -6.86
CA ASN A 144 8.24 -20.95 -6.85
C ASN A 144 8.83 -21.43 -5.52
N ASP A 145 9.83 -20.74 -4.97
CA ASP A 145 10.42 -21.03 -3.65
C ASP A 145 9.36 -20.94 -2.55
N SER A 146 8.54 -19.89 -2.60
CA SER A 146 7.38 -19.74 -1.71
C SER A 146 6.43 -20.94 -1.78
N ALA A 147 6.11 -21.41 -2.98
CA ALA A 147 5.24 -22.57 -3.19
C ALA A 147 5.89 -23.90 -2.78
N LEU A 148 7.21 -24.03 -2.86
CA LEU A 148 7.95 -25.20 -2.37
C LEU A 148 7.92 -25.27 -0.83
N VAL A 149 8.10 -24.13 -0.14
CA VAL A 149 8.00 -24.04 1.33
C VAL A 149 6.60 -24.40 1.84
N MET A 150 5.56 -24.02 1.08
CA MET A 150 4.16 -24.38 1.34
C MET A 150 3.86 -25.87 1.14
N LYS A 151 4.46 -26.53 0.15
CA LYS A 151 4.29 -27.99 -0.09
C LYS A 151 5.03 -28.83 0.95
N GLY A 152 6.26 -28.43 1.28
CA GLY A 152 7.12 -29.07 2.26
C GLY A 152 7.67 -30.45 1.85
N GLY A 153 8.79 -30.84 2.46
CA GLY A 153 9.44 -32.12 2.22
C GLY A 153 8.63 -33.30 2.78
N SER A 154 8.57 -34.41 2.05
CA SER A 154 7.74 -35.58 2.35
C SER A 154 7.92 -36.14 3.77
N GLY A 155 7.06 -35.75 4.71
CA GLY A 155 7.01 -36.29 6.08
C GLY A 155 6.13 -35.46 7.03
N LYS A 156 5.19 -36.14 7.72
CA LYS A 156 4.36 -35.71 8.87
C LYS A 156 4.05 -34.21 9.02
N GLU A 157 2.82 -33.84 8.64
CA GLU A 157 2.08 -32.63 9.05
C GLU A 157 2.90 -31.33 9.08
N LEU A 158 3.18 -30.83 7.88
CA LEU A 158 3.93 -29.59 7.64
C LEU A 158 3.13 -28.33 8.01
N VAL A 159 3.05 -28.05 9.30
CA VAL A 159 2.57 -26.75 9.79
C VAL A 159 3.43 -25.62 9.18
N LEU A 160 2.76 -24.64 8.57
CA LEU A 160 3.41 -23.43 8.08
C LEU A 160 3.85 -22.57 9.29
N THR A 161 5.14 -22.63 9.64
CA THR A 161 5.70 -21.98 10.83
C THR A 161 5.88 -20.47 10.64
N LYS A 162 6.24 -19.74 11.72
CA LYS A 162 6.44 -18.27 11.65
C LYS A 162 7.63 -17.89 10.79
N GLU A 163 8.68 -18.70 10.82
CA GLU A 163 9.91 -18.55 10.05
C GLU A 163 9.56 -18.66 8.56
N LYS A 164 8.89 -19.74 8.16
CA LYS A 164 8.40 -19.94 6.79
C LYS A 164 7.48 -18.81 6.28
N ILE A 165 6.60 -18.28 7.14
CA ILE A 165 5.75 -17.12 6.82
C ILE A 165 6.62 -15.89 6.54
N THR A 166 7.68 -15.68 7.33
CA THR A 166 8.62 -14.57 7.17
C THR A 166 9.45 -14.71 5.88
N ASP A 167 9.90 -15.93 5.55
CA ASP A 167 10.62 -16.23 4.31
C ASP A 167 9.75 -15.92 3.08
N ILE A 168 8.53 -16.48 3.04
CA ILE A 168 7.56 -16.25 1.96
C ILE A 168 7.22 -14.75 1.84
N GLN A 169 6.96 -14.06 2.96
CA GLN A 169 6.68 -12.63 2.96
C GLN A 169 7.87 -11.82 2.40
N THR A 170 9.10 -12.21 2.72
CA THR A 170 10.33 -11.57 2.22
C THR A 170 10.47 -11.76 0.72
N TRP A 171 10.34 -13.00 0.23
CA TRP A 171 10.44 -13.33 -1.19
C TRP A 171 9.36 -12.64 -2.04
N ILE A 172 8.12 -12.60 -1.58
CA ILE A 172 7.03 -11.89 -2.27
C ILE A 172 7.24 -10.37 -2.24
N SER A 173 7.70 -9.81 -1.12
CA SER A 173 8.00 -8.37 -1.02
C SER A 173 9.09 -7.96 -2.01
N ALA A 174 10.13 -8.79 -2.15
CA ALA A 174 11.19 -8.57 -3.11
C ALA A 174 10.69 -8.72 -4.56
N ALA A 175 9.86 -9.73 -4.86
CA ALA A 175 9.21 -9.90 -6.18
C ALA A 175 8.31 -8.71 -6.58
N MET A 176 7.66 -8.06 -5.60
CA MET A 176 6.92 -6.82 -5.83
C MET A 176 7.85 -5.66 -6.19
N SER A 177 9.02 -5.56 -5.55
CA SER A 177 10.05 -4.57 -5.90
C SER A 177 10.66 -4.78 -7.29
N ASP A 178 10.89 -6.04 -7.70
CA ASP A 178 11.35 -6.36 -9.06
C ASP A 178 10.34 -5.88 -10.11
N GLN A 179 9.05 -6.12 -9.84
CA GLN A 179 7.96 -5.68 -10.70
C GLN A 179 7.88 -4.16 -10.80
N ASP A 180 7.88 -3.44 -9.67
CA ASP A 180 7.76 -1.98 -9.69
C ASP A 180 8.99 -1.37 -10.43
N THR A 181 10.20 -1.91 -10.20
CA THR A 181 11.42 -1.51 -10.94
C THR A 181 11.30 -1.73 -12.45
N CYS A 182 10.75 -2.86 -12.89
CA CYS A 182 10.47 -3.08 -14.30
C CYS A 182 9.41 -2.10 -14.83
N ASN A 183 8.32 -1.86 -14.09
CA ASN A 183 7.27 -0.95 -14.52
C ASN A 183 7.82 0.47 -14.75
N ASP A 184 8.65 0.97 -13.84
CA ASP A 184 9.30 2.28 -13.98
C ASP A 184 10.15 2.33 -15.26
N GLY A 185 10.97 1.31 -15.54
CA GLY A 185 11.74 1.21 -16.79
C GLY A 185 10.88 1.11 -18.07
N LEU A 186 9.72 0.46 -18.01
CA LEU A 186 8.76 0.41 -19.13
C LEU A 186 7.99 1.72 -19.32
N GLU A 187 7.85 2.54 -18.28
CA GLU A 187 7.29 3.89 -18.40
C GLU A 187 8.31 4.87 -18.98
N GLU A 188 9.59 4.78 -18.57
CA GLU A 188 10.69 5.57 -19.12
C GLU A 188 10.92 5.32 -20.63
N MET A 189 10.76 4.08 -21.11
CA MET A 189 10.93 3.76 -22.54
C MET A 189 9.77 4.24 -23.45
N GLY A 190 8.72 4.83 -22.89
CA GLY A 190 7.52 5.25 -23.61
C GLY A 190 6.62 4.07 -24.07
N SER A 191 5.51 4.38 -24.76
CA SER A 191 4.38 3.46 -25.02
C SER A 191 4.65 2.36 -26.07
N THR A 192 5.86 1.83 -26.11
CA THR A 192 6.34 0.82 -27.07
C THR A 192 5.81 -0.59 -26.76
N VAL A 193 5.37 -0.82 -25.53
CA VAL A 193 4.87 -2.11 -25.04
C VAL A 193 3.40 -2.32 -25.40
N ALA A 194 3.08 -3.45 -26.04
CA ALA A 194 1.72 -3.78 -26.47
C ALA A 194 0.72 -3.86 -25.30
N GLY A 195 -0.54 -3.44 -25.55
CA GLY A 195 -1.59 -3.40 -24.52
C GLY A 195 -1.87 -4.73 -23.80
N LYS A 196 -1.64 -5.87 -24.47
CA LYS A 196 -1.70 -7.22 -23.85
C LYS A 196 -0.70 -7.35 -22.70
N VAL A 197 0.55 -6.92 -22.92
CA VAL A 197 1.63 -6.99 -21.93
C VAL A 197 1.34 -6.04 -20.77
N LYS A 198 0.85 -4.82 -21.04
CA LYS A 198 0.40 -3.89 -19.98
C LYS A 198 -0.71 -4.49 -19.11
N SER A 199 -1.67 -5.20 -19.70
CA SER A 199 -2.70 -5.94 -18.95
C SER A 199 -2.10 -7.06 -18.09
N GLN A 200 -1.14 -7.82 -18.62
CA GLN A 200 -0.45 -8.88 -17.88
C GLN A 200 0.42 -8.36 -16.72
N VAL A 201 1.08 -7.20 -16.89
CA VAL A 201 1.79 -6.50 -15.79
C VAL A 201 0.82 -6.15 -14.66
N GLN A 202 -0.36 -5.61 -14.99
CA GLN A 202 -1.40 -5.32 -14.00
C GLN A 202 -1.91 -6.58 -13.30
N SER A 203 -2.19 -7.68 -14.04
CA SER A 203 -2.58 -8.96 -13.44
C SER A 203 -1.51 -9.53 -12.50
N CYS A 204 -0.22 -9.39 -12.86
CA CYS A 204 0.87 -9.73 -11.95
C CYS A 204 0.79 -8.88 -10.68
N LYS A 205 0.61 -7.55 -10.80
CA LYS A 205 0.62 -6.59 -9.67
C LYS A 205 -0.44 -6.90 -8.63
N GLU A 206 -1.65 -7.19 -9.11
CA GLU A 206 -2.75 -7.57 -8.25
C GLU A 206 -2.47 -8.93 -7.58
N SER A 207 -2.03 -9.94 -8.33
CA SER A 207 -1.74 -11.28 -7.77
C SER A 207 -0.58 -11.32 -6.76
N ILE A 208 0.48 -10.53 -6.98
CA ILE A 208 1.61 -10.40 -6.06
C ILE A 208 1.18 -9.69 -4.79
N SER A 209 0.49 -8.54 -4.92
CA SER A 209 -0.02 -7.78 -3.78
C SER A 209 -1.06 -8.57 -2.96
N ASN A 210 -1.89 -9.38 -3.61
CA ASN A 210 -2.85 -10.26 -2.95
C ASN A 210 -2.12 -11.36 -2.15
N SER A 211 -1.15 -12.04 -2.76
CA SER A 211 -0.36 -13.07 -2.07
C SER A 211 0.41 -12.51 -0.87
N LEU A 212 0.99 -11.30 -1.01
CA LEU A 212 1.68 -10.60 0.07
C LEU A 212 0.76 -10.29 1.24
N ALA A 213 -0.42 -9.75 0.96
CA ALA A 213 -1.40 -9.40 1.99
C ALA A 213 -1.93 -10.64 2.73
N ILE A 214 -2.13 -11.77 2.03
CA ILE A 214 -2.57 -13.03 2.63
C ILE A 214 -1.50 -13.59 3.57
N VAL A 215 -0.23 -13.67 3.15
CA VAL A 215 0.84 -14.19 4.01
C VAL A 215 1.13 -13.28 5.21
N ALA A 216 1.13 -11.95 5.03
CA ALA A 216 1.33 -11.00 6.12
C ALA A 216 0.22 -11.06 7.18
N ASN A 217 -1.01 -11.39 6.79
CA ASN A 217 -2.14 -11.56 7.70
C ASN A 217 -2.37 -13.00 8.18
N MET A 218 -1.51 -13.96 7.81
CA MET A 218 -1.72 -15.41 8.04
C MET A 218 -2.07 -15.75 9.51
N GLN A 219 -1.40 -15.12 10.49
CA GLN A 219 -1.71 -15.35 11.91
C GLN A 219 -3.11 -14.86 12.32
N HIS A 220 -3.57 -13.73 11.75
CA HIS A 220 -4.91 -13.20 11.98
C HIS A 220 -5.97 -14.07 11.30
N LEU A 221 -5.73 -14.48 10.05
CA LEU A 221 -6.63 -15.34 9.28
C LEU A 221 -6.84 -16.69 9.98
N ARG A 222 -5.78 -17.35 10.45
CA ARG A 222 -5.87 -18.56 11.28
C ARG A 222 -6.79 -18.37 12.49
N GLN A 223 -6.61 -17.29 13.25
CA GLN A 223 -7.45 -17.00 14.42
C GLN A 223 -8.91 -16.75 14.04
N LYS A 224 -9.18 -16.05 12.92
CA LYS A 224 -10.52 -15.78 12.42
C LYS A 224 -11.23 -17.09 12.03
N PHE A 225 -10.54 -17.96 11.31
CA PHE A 225 -11.06 -19.27 10.88
C PHE A 225 -11.29 -20.24 12.04
N CYS A 226 -10.40 -20.31 13.03
CA CYS A 226 -10.64 -21.11 14.24
C CYS A 226 -11.89 -20.66 15.01
N ARG A 227 -12.25 -19.37 14.96
CA ARG A 227 -13.44 -18.83 15.62
C ARG A 227 -14.74 -19.03 14.85
N THR A 228 -14.71 -19.22 13.53
CA THR A 228 -15.91 -19.50 12.72
C THR A 228 -16.23 -21.00 12.58
N MET A 229 -15.39 -21.89 13.12
CA MET A 229 -15.67 -23.33 13.19
C MET A 229 -16.24 -23.79 14.56
N HIS A 230 -16.51 -22.85 15.47
CA HIS A 230 -17.14 -23.07 16.78
C HIS A 230 -18.45 -22.28 16.90
#